data_AF-A0A818YCL6-F1
#
_entry.id   AF-A0A818YCL6-F1
#
_cell.length_a   1.000
_cell.length_b   1.000
_cell.length_c   1.000
_cell.angle_alpha   90.00
_cell.angle_beta   90.00
_cell.angle_gamma   90.00
#
_symmetry.space_group_name_H-M   'P 1'
#
loop_
_entity.id
_entity.type
_entity.pdbx_description
1 polymer ?
#
loop_
_entity_poly.entity_id
_entity_poly.type
_entity_poly.pdbx_seq_one_letter_code
_entity_poly.pdbx_strand_id
1 'polypeptide(L)'
;MTTSRVLRLRCFPQILFQCRGNSILSQEPSGTKMKTEIPGPKSKEFIQTLEKTQNAMSTIFVLDLQKSIGNYAVDVDGNIMLDVYEQIASLALGYNHPAIQQVFQDPKNLSLLVNRPALGAHPTPEFIKQIECTLLPIAPTGLRYVQPMMCGSCANENALKAIFAWHANKKRDGKPFSTEDLKSSMYNKAPGCPTVSIMSFKGGFHGRTLGALSCTHSMPIHKVDFPSFDWPIASFPRYKYPLKENERENQKEDERCLAHIEELFHEYESKQKPVVGVLVEPIQSEGGDVHGSPIFFQNLQKITKQ
;
A
#
# COMPACT_ATOMS: atom_id res chain seq x y z
N MET A 1 34.65 -5.93 12.10
CA MET A 1 34.09 -5.14 13.23
C MET A 1 32.81 -4.47 12.76
N THR A 2 31.70 -5.16 12.94
CA THR A 2 30.35 -4.74 12.55
C THR A 2 29.77 -3.83 13.63
N THR A 3 29.88 -2.51 13.46
CA THR A 3 29.16 -1.57 14.31
C THR A 3 27.69 -1.57 13.92
N SER A 4 26.89 -2.33 14.67
CA SER A 4 25.43 -2.22 14.68
C SER A 4 25.06 -0.78 15.05
N ARG A 5 24.63 0.01 14.07
CA ARG A 5 24.02 1.32 14.33
C ARG A 5 22.62 1.06 14.90
N VAL A 6 22.54 0.96 16.22
CA VAL A 6 21.29 1.14 16.95
C VAL A 6 20.73 2.51 16.55
N LEU A 7 19.58 2.54 15.89
CA LEU A 7 18.82 3.77 15.66
C LEU A 7 18.55 4.41 17.02
N ARG A 8 19.36 5.42 17.41
CA ARG A 8 19.01 6.31 18.51
C ARG A 8 17.88 7.21 18.03
N LEU A 9 16.64 6.76 18.23
CA LEU A 9 15.43 7.54 18.07
C LEU A 9 15.52 8.76 19.01
N ARG A 10 15.94 9.91 18.49
CA ARG A 10 16.13 11.15 19.27
C ARG A 10 14.85 11.66 19.93
N CYS A 11 13.69 11.22 19.47
CA CYS A 11 12.38 11.66 19.98
C CYS A 11 11.74 10.70 21.00
N PHE A 12 12.41 9.60 21.37
CA PHE A 12 11.90 8.62 22.34
C PHE A 12 12.83 8.42 23.56
N PRO A 13 13.13 9.43 24.40
CA PRO A 13 13.93 9.18 25.60
C PRO A 13 13.17 8.44 26.71
N GLN A 14 11.84 8.29 26.65
CA GLN A 14 11.03 7.83 27.79
C GLN A 14 9.97 6.74 27.54
N ILE A 15 9.68 6.33 26.29
CA ILE A 15 8.60 5.35 26.04
C ILE A 15 9.09 3.89 26.01
N LEU A 16 10.41 3.67 26.02
CA LEU A 16 11.00 2.32 26.04
C LEU A 16 10.84 1.56 27.37
N PHE A 17 10.19 2.14 28.39
CA PHE A 17 10.15 1.56 29.75
C PHE A 17 8.75 1.44 30.40
N GLN A 18 7.65 1.53 29.65
CA GLN A 18 6.30 1.39 30.22
C GLN A 18 5.41 0.30 29.58
N CYS A 19 5.95 -0.62 28.79
CA CYS A 19 5.21 -1.76 28.23
C CYS A 19 5.17 -3.00 29.15
N ARG A 20 5.30 -2.85 30.47
CA ARG A 20 5.25 -3.98 31.43
C ARG A 20 4.00 -4.03 32.32
N GLY A 21 3.07 -3.08 32.17
CA GLY A 21 1.95 -2.93 33.12
C GLY A 21 0.65 -3.64 32.76
N ASN A 22 0.30 -3.77 31.48
CA ASN A 22 -0.95 -4.39 31.01
C ASN A 22 -0.73 -4.88 29.58
N SER A 23 -0.26 -6.12 29.41
CA SER A 23 -0.15 -6.73 28.09
C SER A 23 -1.55 -6.96 27.53
N ILE A 24 -1.82 -6.59 26.27
CA ILE A 24 -3.09 -6.92 25.60
C ILE A 24 -3.40 -8.43 25.67
N LEU A 25 -2.35 -9.26 25.74
CA LEU A 25 -2.42 -10.71 25.90
C LEU A 25 -3.18 -11.14 27.16
N SER A 26 -3.25 -10.32 28.21
CA SER A 26 -3.99 -10.66 29.42
C SER A 26 -5.50 -10.46 29.29
N GLN A 27 -5.97 -9.84 28.21
CA GLN A 27 -7.37 -9.54 27.95
C GLN A 27 -7.94 -10.32 26.74
N GLU A 28 -7.07 -10.96 25.96
CA GLU A 28 -7.51 -11.81 24.86
C GLU A 28 -8.29 -13.03 25.38
N PRO A 29 -9.32 -13.50 24.64
CA PRO A 29 -9.92 -14.80 24.86
C PRO A 29 -8.87 -15.91 24.87
N SER A 30 -9.10 -16.97 25.66
CA SER A 30 -8.21 -18.13 25.69
C SER A 30 -8.22 -18.96 24.40
N GLY A 31 -9.14 -18.66 23.47
CA GLY A 31 -9.31 -19.39 22.22
C GLY A 31 -10.56 -18.96 21.46
N THR A 32 -10.79 -19.62 20.33
CA THR A 32 -11.99 -19.42 19.51
C THR A 32 -13.22 -20.03 20.21
N LYS A 33 -14.40 -19.46 19.93
CA LYS A 33 -15.68 -19.96 20.46
C LYS A 33 -16.83 -19.63 19.51
N MET A 34 -17.25 -20.62 18.74
CA MET A 34 -18.36 -20.51 17.80
C MET A 34 -19.69 -20.82 18.49
N LYS A 35 -20.70 -19.99 18.21
CA LYS A 35 -22.10 -20.12 18.66
C LYS A 35 -23.07 -20.38 17.52
N THR A 36 -22.75 -19.89 16.32
CA THR A 36 -23.54 -20.06 15.10
C THR A 36 -22.64 -20.38 13.91
N GLU A 37 -23.25 -20.70 12.77
CA GLU A 37 -22.62 -20.58 11.46
C GLU A 37 -22.26 -19.12 11.15
N ILE A 38 -21.40 -18.89 10.15
CA ILE A 38 -21.02 -17.56 9.66
C ILE A 38 -21.53 -17.42 8.21
N PRO A 39 -22.28 -16.36 7.87
CA PRO A 39 -22.86 -15.37 8.78
C PRO A 39 -23.97 -15.97 9.65
N GLY A 40 -24.04 -15.58 10.92
CA GLY A 40 -25.14 -15.94 11.82
C GLY A 40 -26.43 -15.18 11.50
N PRO A 41 -27.56 -15.51 12.16
CA PRO A 41 -28.86 -14.91 11.88
C PRO A 41 -28.88 -13.38 12.05
N LYS A 42 -28.19 -12.82 13.05
CA LYS A 42 -28.12 -11.36 13.23
C LYS A 42 -27.28 -10.72 12.15
N SER A 43 -26.13 -11.31 11.82
CA SER A 43 -25.31 -10.84 10.71
C SER A 43 -26.11 -10.82 9.39
N LYS A 44 -26.89 -11.87 9.10
CA LYS A 44 -27.77 -11.94 7.93
C LYS A 44 -28.81 -10.81 7.91
N GLU A 45 -29.45 -10.51 9.04
CA GLU A 45 -30.42 -9.40 9.14
C GLU A 45 -29.77 -8.02 8.86
N PHE A 46 -28.58 -7.78 9.40
CA PHE A 46 -27.83 -6.56 9.11
C PHE A 46 -27.38 -6.48 7.64
N ILE A 47 -26.93 -7.58 7.04
CA ILE A 47 -26.53 -7.64 5.63
C ILE A 47 -27.74 -7.34 4.73
N GLN A 48 -28.91 -7.94 4.98
CA GLN A 48 -30.14 -7.63 4.25
C GLN A 48 -30.56 -6.16 4.39
N THR A 49 -30.28 -5.55 5.54
CA THR A 49 -30.52 -4.11 5.73
C THR A 49 -29.53 -3.28 4.90
N LEU A 50 -28.25 -3.68 4.86
CA LEU A 50 -27.21 -3.02 4.07
C LEU A 50 -27.52 -3.08 2.56
N GLU A 51 -28.01 -4.22 2.08
CA GLU A 51 -28.38 -4.48 0.67
C GLU A 51 -29.43 -3.51 0.13
N LYS A 52 -30.27 -2.92 1.01
CA LYS A 52 -31.24 -1.90 0.61
C LYS A 52 -30.60 -0.58 0.19
N THR A 53 -29.35 -0.34 0.59
CA THR A 53 -28.66 0.95 0.39
C THR A 53 -27.43 0.85 -0.50
N GLN A 54 -26.79 -0.32 -0.55
CA GLN A 54 -25.60 -0.57 -1.37
C GLN A 54 -25.45 -2.06 -1.67
N ASN A 55 -24.61 -2.39 -2.64
CA ASN A 55 -24.24 -3.77 -2.89
C ASN A 55 -23.45 -4.33 -1.69
N ALA A 56 -23.92 -5.43 -1.10
CA ALA A 56 -23.30 -6.08 0.06
C ALA A 56 -22.78 -7.50 -0.25
N MET A 57 -22.64 -7.87 -1.54
CA MET A 57 -22.28 -9.24 -1.94
C MET A 57 -20.92 -9.70 -1.39
N SER A 58 -20.02 -8.78 -1.07
CA SER A 58 -18.71 -9.07 -0.48
C SER A 58 -18.72 -9.14 1.06
N THR A 59 -19.84 -8.82 1.71
CA THR A 59 -19.91 -8.79 3.19
C THR A 59 -20.01 -10.23 3.72
N ILE A 60 -19.01 -10.65 4.51
CA ILE A 60 -18.92 -12.01 5.05
C ILE A 60 -19.78 -12.16 6.32
N PHE A 61 -19.66 -11.23 7.26
CA PHE A 61 -20.42 -11.15 8.52
C PHE A 61 -20.38 -9.72 9.08
N VAL A 62 -21.10 -9.46 10.17
CA VAL A 62 -21.08 -8.13 10.83
C VAL A 62 -20.27 -8.19 12.12
N LEU A 63 -19.21 -7.39 12.16
CA LEU A 63 -18.24 -7.35 13.26
C LEU A 63 -18.78 -6.56 14.46
N ASP A 64 -18.64 -7.12 15.66
CA ASP A 64 -18.80 -6.43 16.95
C ASP A 64 -17.44 -5.91 17.43
N LEU A 65 -17.13 -4.68 17.04
CA LEU A 65 -15.88 -4.02 17.43
C LEU A 65 -15.75 -3.78 18.93
N GLN A 66 -16.85 -3.70 19.69
CA GLN A 66 -16.76 -3.45 21.13
C GLN A 66 -16.25 -4.69 21.88
N LYS A 67 -16.58 -5.89 21.38
CA LYS A 67 -16.15 -7.16 21.97
C LYS A 67 -14.87 -7.74 21.36
N SER A 68 -14.48 -7.28 20.17
CA SER A 68 -13.24 -7.71 19.52
C SER A 68 -12.02 -7.22 20.31
N ILE A 69 -10.98 -8.04 20.48
CA ILE A 69 -9.80 -7.67 21.26
C ILE A 69 -8.56 -8.42 20.78
N GLY A 70 -7.45 -7.70 20.64
CA GLY A 70 -6.18 -8.26 20.18
C GLY A 70 -6.35 -8.95 18.83
N ASN A 71 -5.99 -10.24 18.75
CA ASN A 71 -6.11 -11.06 17.54
C ASN A 71 -7.51 -11.66 17.33
N TYR A 72 -8.49 -11.35 18.19
CA TYR A 72 -9.80 -11.98 18.16
C TYR A 72 -10.90 -11.04 17.66
N ALA A 73 -11.47 -11.39 16.51
CA ALA A 73 -12.68 -10.77 15.99
C ALA A 73 -13.92 -11.42 16.61
N VAL A 74 -14.85 -10.60 17.08
CA VAL A 74 -16.15 -11.04 17.57
C VAL A 74 -17.23 -10.54 16.62
N ASP A 75 -18.12 -11.40 16.14
CA ASP A 75 -19.27 -10.96 15.34
C ASP A 75 -20.49 -10.61 16.21
N VAL A 76 -21.52 -10.02 15.62
CA VAL A 76 -22.77 -9.64 16.32
C VAL A 76 -23.59 -10.84 16.83
N ASP A 77 -23.33 -12.03 16.32
CA ASP A 77 -23.90 -13.30 16.77
C ASP A 77 -23.13 -13.86 18.01
N GLY A 78 -21.98 -13.26 18.32
CA GLY A 78 -21.15 -13.57 19.48
C GLY A 78 -20.18 -14.73 19.25
N ASN A 79 -19.88 -15.04 17.99
CA ASN A 79 -18.79 -15.93 17.61
C ASN A 79 -17.45 -15.24 17.88
N ILE A 80 -16.49 -15.97 18.47
CA ILE A 80 -15.12 -15.49 18.74
C ILE A 80 -14.18 -16.22 17.80
N MET A 81 -13.52 -15.48 16.91
CA MET A 81 -12.66 -16.00 15.84
C MET A 81 -11.24 -15.48 16.01
N LEU A 82 -10.24 -16.34 15.79
CA LEU A 82 -8.87 -15.87 15.60
C LEU A 82 -8.79 -15.25 14.22
N ASP A 83 -8.56 -13.94 14.17
CA ASP A 83 -8.48 -13.19 12.92
C ASP A 83 -7.06 -13.15 12.41
N VAL A 84 -6.75 -14.07 11.49
CA VAL A 84 -5.47 -14.12 10.77
C VAL A 84 -5.50 -13.36 9.43
N TYR A 85 -6.57 -12.60 9.18
CA TYR A 85 -6.74 -11.74 8.00
C TYR A 85 -6.58 -10.25 8.35
N GLU A 86 -6.84 -9.87 9.61
CA GLU A 86 -6.55 -8.57 10.22
C GLU A 86 -7.08 -7.38 9.39
N GLN A 87 -8.32 -7.53 8.91
CA GLN A 87 -8.98 -6.54 8.04
C GLN A 87 -8.12 -6.19 6.82
N ILE A 88 -7.69 -7.21 6.07
CA ILE A 88 -6.79 -7.09 4.91
C ILE A 88 -5.44 -6.50 5.34
N ALA A 89 -4.82 -7.13 6.35
CA ALA A 89 -3.51 -6.77 6.91
C ALA A 89 -3.37 -5.29 7.32
N SER A 90 -4.44 -4.68 7.82
CA SER A 90 -4.47 -3.26 8.19
C SER A 90 -4.46 -3.00 9.70
N LEU A 91 -4.73 -4.03 10.52
CA LEU A 91 -4.74 -3.92 11.99
C LEU A 91 -3.37 -4.23 12.62
N ALA A 92 -2.43 -3.29 12.52
CA ALA A 92 -1.05 -3.50 13.01
C ALA A 92 -0.89 -3.86 14.50
N LEU A 93 -1.86 -3.52 15.37
CA LEU A 93 -1.81 -3.77 16.82
C LEU A 93 -3.03 -4.57 17.34
N GLY A 94 -3.82 -5.15 16.43
CA GLY A 94 -5.07 -5.84 16.76
C GLY A 94 -6.21 -4.92 17.22
N TYR A 95 -7.34 -5.54 17.57
CA TYR A 95 -8.55 -4.85 18.01
C TYR A 95 -8.38 -4.24 19.41
N ASN A 96 -8.93 -3.04 19.62
CA ASN A 96 -9.06 -2.39 20.93
C ASN A 96 -7.77 -2.31 21.75
N HIS A 97 -6.62 -2.10 21.10
CA HIS A 97 -5.34 -2.02 21.80
C HIS A 97 -5.35 -0.92 22.87
N PRO A 98 -5.02 -1.21 24.16
CA PRO A 98 -5.16 -0.26 25.27
C PRO A 98 -4.39 1.06 25.06
N ALA A 99 -3.19 1.01 24.48
CA ALA A 99 -2.42 2.22 24.21
C ALA A 99 -3.08 3.12 23.15
N ILE A 100 -3.80 2.55 22.18
CA ILE A 100 -4.55 3.35 21.19
C ILE A 100 -5.75 3.98 21.89
N GLN A 101 -6.50 3.22 22.70
CA GLN A 101 -7.63 3.74 23.46
C GLN A 101 -7.23 4.92 24.37
N GLN A 102 -6.08 4.82 25.04
CA GLN A 102 -5.53 5.90 25.87
C GLN A 102 -5.25 7.18 25.08
N VAL A 103 -4.78 7.08 23.83
CA VAL A 103 -4.57 8.26 22.96
C VAL A 103 -5.89 8.98 22.68
N PHE A 104 -6.98 8.24 22.42
CA PHE A 104 -8.30 8.85 22.17
C PHE A 104 -8.97 9.39 23.45
N GLN A 105 -8.56 8.92 24.62
CA GLN A 105 -9.06 9.39 25.91
C GLN A 105 -8.31 10.61 26.46
N ASP A 106 -7.10 10.90 25.97
CA ASP A 106 -6.35 12.09 26.39
C ASP A 106 -7.05 13.38 25.89
N PRO A 107 -7.55 14.25 26.79
CA PRO A 107 -8.22 15.48 26.40
C PRO A 107 -7.37 16.41 25.54
N LYS A 108 -6.04 16.31 25.60
CA LYS A 108 -5.11 17.10 24.78
C LYS A 108 -5.25 16.79 23.29
N ASN A 109 -5.77 15.62 22.93
CA ASN A 109 -5.96 15.21 21.53
C ASN A 109 -7.30 15.64 20.94
N LEU A 110 -8.23 16.19 21.75
CA LEU A 110 -9.59 16.50 21.30
C LEU A 110 -9.62 17.40 20.06
N SER A 111 -8.77 18.44 20.02
CA SER A 111 -8.71 19.36 18.89
C SER A 111 -8.29 18.66 17.59
N LEU A 112 -7.35 17.72 17.66
CA LEU A 112 -6.89 16.91 16.54
C LEU A 112 -7.99 15.95 16.04
N LEU A 113 -8.83 15.45 16.95
CA LEU A 113 -9.90 14.50 16.61
C LEU A 113 -11.09 15.15 15.91
N VAL A 114 -11.43 16.38 16.27
CA VAL A 114 -12.65 17.05 15.75
C VAL A 114 -12.38 18.08 14.65
N ASN A 115 -11.12 18.49 14.45
CA ASN A 115 -10.76 19.46 13.42
C ASN A 115 -9.79 18.84 12.39
N ARG A 116 -10.21 18.80 11.12
CA ARG A 116 -9.39 18.26 10.02
C ARG A 116 -8.79 19.41 9.20
N PRO A 117 -7.50 19.76 9.40
CA PRO A 117 -6.87 20.85 8.65
C PRO A 117 -6.59 20.47 7.20
N ALA A 118 -6.57 21.49 6.32
CA ALA A 118 -5.98 21.37 5.00
C ALA A 118 -4.45 21.39 5.11
N LEU A 119 -3.84 20.23 5.44
CA LEU A 119 -2.42 20.11 5.84
C LEU A 119 -1.40 20.69 4.86
N GLY A 120 -1.72 20.77 3.56
CA GLY A 120 -0.85 21.40 2.56
C GLY A 120 -0.78 22.93 2.64
N ALA A 121 -1.78 23.58 3.24
CA ALA A 121 -1.87 25.03 3.38
C ALA A 121 -1.76 25.48 4.84
N HIS A 122 -2.33 24.70 5.78
CA HIS A 122 -2.44 25.02 7.19
C HIS A 122 -1.98 23.84 8.06
N PRO A 123 -0.69 23.47 8.04
CA PRO A 123 -0.17 22.42 8.91
C PRO A 123 -0.23 22.84 10.38
N THR A 124 -0.34 21.86 11.28
CA THR A 124 -0.30 22.11 12.73
C THR A 124 1.07 21.72 13.32
N PRO A 125 1.46 22.26 14.49
CA PRO A 125 2.69 21.84 15.18
C PRO A 125 2.72 20.32 15.45
N GLU A 126 1.57 19.73 15.77
CA GLU A 126 1.43 18.29 16.03
C GLU A 126 1.72 17.48 14.78
N PHE A 127 1.24 17.92 13.61
CA PHE A 127 1.51 17.25 12.34
C PHE A 127 3.02 17.23 12.03
N ILE A 128 3.71 18.36 12.20
CA ILE A 128 5.17 18.45 11.97
C ILE A 128 5.90 17.46 12.89
N LYS A 129 5.54 17.47 14.18
CA LYS A 129 6.12 16.55 15.16
C LYS A 129 5.83 15.08 14.83
N GLN A 130 4.62 14.76 14.36
CA GLN A 130 4.27 13.40 13.95
C GLN A 130 5.18 12.94 12.82
N ILE A 131 5.37 13.74 11.76
CA ILE A 131 6.29 13.39 10.66
C ILE A 131 7.70 13.10 11.17
N GLU A 132 8.24 13.96 12.03
CA GLU A 132 9.59 13.81 12.61
C GLU A 132 9.74 12.60 13.55
N CYS A 133 8.68 12.25 14.28
CA CYS A 133 8.74 11.21 15.31
C CYS A 133 8.29 9.84 14.81
N THR A 134 7.55 9.76 13.71
CA THR A 134 6.97 8.48 13.22
C THR A 134 7.50 8.09 11.84
N LEU A 135 7.25 8.89 10.80
CA LEU A 135 7.53 8.49 9.41
C LEU A 135 8.99 8.71 9.01
N LEU A 136 9.61 9.83 9.39
CA LEU A 136 11.02 10.11 9.04
C LEU A 136 12.03 9.12 9.66
N PRO A 137 11.88 8.68 10.92
CA PRO A 137 12.83 7.73 11.52
C PRO A 137 12.86 6.36 10.85
N ILE A 138 11.78 5.97 10.16
CA ILE A 138 11.66 4.69 9.44
C ILE A 138 11.78 4.87 7.92
N ALA A 139 12.18 6.05 7.45
CA ALA A 139 12.34 6.31 6.02
C ALA A 139 13.39 5.37 5.41
N PRO A 140 13.10 4.77 4.22
CA PRO A 140 14.06 3.91 3.53
C PRO A 140 15.37 4.64 3.23
N THR A 141 16.48 3.89 3.17
CA THR A 141 17.81 4.45 2.90
C THR A 141 17.82 5.22 1.59
N GLY A 142 18.30 6.47 1.64
CA GLY A 142 18.38 7.36 0.48
C GLY A 142 17.14 8.23 0.27
N LEU A 143 16.02 7.96 0.93
CA LEU A 143 14.82 8.78 0.88
C LEU A 143 14.77 9.74 2.07
N ARG A 144 14.52 11.03 1.80
CA ARG A 144 14.55 12.10 2.82
C ARG A 144 13.23 12.88 2.94
N TYR A 145 12.31 12.65 2.02
CA TYR A 145 11.04 13.37 1.95
C TYR A 145 9.89 12.39 2.19
N VAL A 146 8.87 12.86 2.91
CA VAL A 146 7.65 12.12 3.19
C VAL A 146 6.47 13.02 2.85
N GLN A 147 5.54 12.50 2.05
CA GLN A 147 4.27 13.14 1.75
C GLN A 147 3.15 12.18 2.17
N PRO A 148 2.44 12.42 3.28
CA PRO A 148 1.35 11.56 3.70
C PRO A 148 0.15 11.68 2.78
N MET A 149 -0.55 10.56 2.61
CA MET A 149 -1.76 10.41 1.80
C MET A 149 -2.78 9.59 2.59
N MET A 150 -4.06 9.68 2.22
CA MET A 150 -5.15 9.07 3.00
C MET A 150 -5.27 7.55 2.84
N CYS A 151 -4.85 6.99 1.71
CA CYS A 151 -4.92 5.55 1.45
C CYS A 151 -3.84 5.13 0.43
N GLY A 152 -3.69 3.81 0.23
CA GLY A 152 -2.71 3.25 -0.71
C GLY A 152 -2.92 3.72 -2.15
N SER A 153 -4.17 3.80 -2.63
CA SER A 153 -4.46 4.25 -3.99
C SER A 153 -3.98 5.69 -4.24
N CYS A 154 -4.31 6.65 -3.36
CA CYS A 154 -3.88 8.03 -3.56
C CYS A 154 -2.39 8.24 -3.25
N ALA A 155 -1.77 7.39 -2.43
CA ALA A 155 -0.31 7.32 -2.31
C ALA A 155 0.33 6.95 -3.66
N ASN A 156 -0.13 5.88 -4.31
CA ASN A 156 0.38 5.45 -5.61
C ASN A 156 0.10 6.49 -6.69
N GLU A 157 -1.12 7.02 -6.81
CA GLU A 157 -1.45 8.07 -7.81
C GLU A 157 -0.52 9.30 -7.70
N ASN A 158 -0.23 9.76 -6.47
CA ASN A 158 0.67 10.90 -6.28
C ASN A 158 2.14 10.52 -6.49
N ALA A 159 2.55 9.28 -6.20
CA ALA A 159 3.87 8.78 -6.57
C ALA A 159 4.04 8.75 -8.10
N LEU A 160 3.04 8.27 -8.85
CA LEU A 160 3.05 8.29 -10.31
C LEU A 160 3.17 9.72 -10.85
N LYS A 161 2.36 10.66 -10.34
CA LYS A 161 2.46 12.08 -10.71
C LYS A 161 3.84 12.68 -10.39
N ALA A 162 4.43 12.33 -9.25
CA ALA A 162 5.77 12.80 -8.89
C ALA A 162 6.83 12.27 -9.88
N ILE A 163 6.73 11.00 -10.30
CA ILE A 163 7.59 10.39 -11.32
C ILE A 163 7.42 11.12 -12.67
N PHE A 164 6.18 11.36 -13.11
CA PHE A 164 5.90 12.07 -14.36
C PHE A 164 6.44 13.50 -14.34
N ALA A 165 6.22 14.23 -13.24
CA ALA A 165 6.72 15.59 -13.07
C ALA A 165 8.25 15.63 -13.04
N TRP A 166 8.89 14.70 -12.34
CA TRP A 166 10.35 14.56 -12.31
C TRP A 166 10.91 14.30 -13.71
N HIS A 167 10.35 13.34 -14.44
CA HIS A 167 10.80 13.00 -15.80
C HIS A 167 10.62 14.18 -16.76
N ALA A 168 9.44 14.83 -16.75
CA ALA A 168 9.18 16.00 -17.58
C ALA A 168 10.12 17.17 -17.25
N ASN A 169 10.40 17.40 -15.96
CA ASN A 169 11.33 18.44 -15.52
C ASN A 169 12.77 18.15 -15.97
N LYS A 170 13.19 16.87 -15.94
CA LYS A 170 14.48 16.43 -16.47
C LYS A 170 14.58 16.69 -17.98
N LYS A 171 13.52 16.37 -18.74
CA LYS A 171 13.46 16.62 -20.20
C LYS A 171 13.47 18.12 -20.54
N ARG A 172 12.87 18.96 -19.70
CA ARG A 172 12.92 20.42 -19.84
C ARG A 172 14.23 21.04 -19.36
N ASP A 173 15.14 20.27 -18.78
CA ASP A 173 16.40 20.76 -18.21
C ASP A 173 16.17 21.87 -17.16
N GLY A 174 15.15 21.70 -16.31
CA GLY A 174 14.78 22.67 -15.28
C GLY A 174 14.19 24.00 -15.81
N LYS A 175 14.00 24.15 -17.12
CA LYS A 175 13.39 25.34 -17.71
C LYS A 175 11.92 25.48 -17.27
N PRO A 176 11.41 26.73 -17.15
CA PRO A 176 10.00 26.99 -16.90
C PRO A 176 9.09 26.34 -17.96
N PHE A 177 7.82 26.14 -17.61
CA PHE A 177 6.81 25.68 -18.56
C PHE A 177 6.69 26.66 -19.73
N SER A 178 6.65 26.14 -20.96
CA SER A 178 6.35 26.94 -22.13
C SER A 178 4.87 27.32 -22.15
N THR A 179 4.53 28.36 -22.93
CA THR A 179 3.12 28.72 -23.16
C THR A 179 2.32 27.57 -23.76
N GLU A 180 2.95 26.74 -24.61
CA GLU A 180 2.30 25.59 -25.22
C GLU A 180 2.07 24.45 -24.22
N ASP A 181 3.01 24.20 -23.30
CA ASP A 181 2.82 23.24 -22.19
C ASP A 181 1.57 23.61 -21.37
N LEU A 182 1.48 24.89 -20.98
CA LEU A 182 0.36 25.38 -20.18
C LEU A 182 -0.96 25.31 -20.94
N LYS A 183 -1.00 25.73 -22.21
CA LYS A 183 -2.22 25.70 -23.03
C LYS A 183 -2.70 24.29 -23.33
N SER A 184 -1.83 23.42 -23.81
CA SER A 184 -2.20 22.05 -24.22
C SER A 184 -2.63 21.17 -23.04
N SER A 185 -2.04 21.36 -21.84
CA SER A 185 -2.38 20.58 -20.64
C SER A 185 -3.85 20.74 -20.23
N MET A 186 -4.43 21.93 -20.39
CA MET A 186 -5.84 22.19 -20.06
C MET A 186 -6.83 21.46 -20.96
N TYR A 187 -6.35 20.86 -22.06
CA TYR A 187 -7.14 20.07 -22.99
C TYR A 187 -6.69 18.61 -23.07
N ASN A 188 -5.92 18.14 -22.08
CA ASN A 188 -5.37 16.78 -22.02
C ASN A 188 -4.51 16.42 -23.25
N LYS A 189 -3.77 17.38 -23.82
CA LYS A 189 -2.95 17.21 -25.02
C LYS A 189 -1.46 17.39 -24.73
N ALA A 190 -0.62 16.75 -25.54
CA ALA A 190 0.80 17.03 -25.59
C ALA A 190 1.07 18.46 -26.13
N PRO A 191 2.19 19.10 -25.74
CA PRO A 191 3.22 18.61 -24.83
C PRO A 191 2.88 18.69 -23.33
N GLY A 192 1.84 19.44 -22.95
CA GLY A 192 1.47 19.68 -21.54
C GLY A 192 1.06 18.42 -20.78
N CYS A 193 0.38 17.49 -21.45
CA CYS A 193 0.12 16.13 -20.98
C CYS A 193 0.99 15.14 -21.79
N PRO A 194 2.16 14.74 -21.29
CA PRO A 194 3.10 13.92 -22.05
C PRO A 194 2.58 12.48 -22.22
N THR A 195 2.94 11.87 -23.34
CA THR A 195 2.70 10.44 -23.58
C THR A 195 3.87 9.63 -23.03
N VAL A 196 3.72 9.11 -21.82
CA VAL A 196 4.71 8.29 -21.11
C VAL A 196 4.00 7.11 -20.44
N SER A 197 4.78 6.13 -19.99
CA SER A 197 4.23 4.92 -19.37
C SER A 197 4.87 4.56 -18.03
N ILE A 198 4.15 3.77 -17.24
CA ILE A 198 4.62 3.16 -16.00
C ILE A 198 4.58 1.66 -16.18
N MET A 199 5.71 1.00 -16.03
CA MET A 199 5.74 -0.45 -16.06
C MET A 199 5.23 -1.01 -14.73
N SER A 200 4.37 -2.02 -14.82
CA SER A 200 3.84 -2.78 -13.69
C SER A 200 3.91 -4.27 -13.99
N PHE A 201 3.49 -5.13 -13.07
CA PHE A 201 3.72 -6.57 -13.17
C PHE A 201 2.40 -7.37 -13.19
N LYS A 202 2.35 -8.43 -14.00
CA LYS A 202 1.27 -9.43 -13.92
C LYS A 202 1.10 -9.92 -12.48
N GLY A 203 -0.14 -9.98 -12.00
CA GLY A 203 -0.46 -10.33 -10.60
C GLY A 203 -0.41 -9.16 -9.61
N GLY A 204 0.17 -8.01 -9.95
CA GLY A 204 0.28 -6.89 -9.01
C GLY A 204 -1.06 -6.25 -8.64
N PHE A 205 -1.14 -5.63 -7.47
CA PHE A 205 -2.28 -4.82 -7.03
C PHE A 205 -1.81 -3.53 -6.39
N HIS A 206 -2.18 -2.41 -7.01
CA HIS A 206 -1.69 -1.08 -6.63
C HIS A 206 -2.82 -0.09 -6.32
N GLY A 207 -4.07 -0.54 -6.35
CA GLY A 207 -5.26 0.25 -6.04
C GLY A 207 -6.29 0.24 -7.15
N ARG A 208 -7.39 0.97 -6.95
CA ARG A 208 -8.58 0.92 -7.82
C ARG A 208 -9.00 2.27 -8.41
N THR A 209 -8.24 3.34 -8.16
CA THR A 209 -8.38 4.59 -8.94
C THR A 209 -7.74 4.41 -10.32
N LEU A 210 -8.17 5.12 -11.36
CA LEU A 210 -7.83 4.77 -12.76
C LEU A 210 -6.32 4.64 -13.07
N GLY A 211 -5.45 5.46 -12.48
CA GLY A 211 -4.01 5.34 -12.65
C GLY A 211 -3.45 4.12 -11.93
N ALA A 212 -3.77 3.97 -10.65
CA ALA A 212 -3.40 2.81 -9.84
C ALA A 212 -3.96 1.48 -10.40
N LEU A 213 -5.17 1.51 -10.96
CA LEU A 213 -5.86 0.38 -11.56
C LEU A 213 -5.19 -0.03 -12.88
N SER A 214 -4.63 0.91 -13.63
CA SER A 214 -3.87 0.62 -14.84
C SER A 214 -2.56 -0.12 -14.53
N CYS A 215 -2.01 0.06 -13.33
CA CYS A 215 -0.88 -0.73 -12.83
C CYS A 215 -1.30 -2.04 -12.11
N THR A 216 -2.59 -2.26 -11.86
CA THR A 216 -3.11 -3.45 -11.16
C THR A 216 -3.46 -4.55 -12.17
N HIS A 217 -3.07 -5.80 -11.90
CA HIS A 217 -3.28 -6.98 -12.75
C HIS A 217 -3.58 -8.24 -11.93
N SER A 218 -4.29 -8.10 -10.81
CA SER A 218 -4.56 -9.22 -9.88
C SER A 218 -5.70 -10.14 -10.33
N MET A 219 -6.90 -9.59 -10.63
CA MET A 219 -8.09 -10.36 -11.00
C MET A 219 -8.91 -9.66 -12.09
N PRO A 220 -9.57 -10.40 -13.01
CA PRO A 220 -10.39 -9.80 -14.08
C PRO A 220 -11.50 -8.88 -13.58
N ILE A 221 -12.21 -9.28 -12.52
CA ILE A 221 -13.34 -8.52 -11.94
C ILE A 221 -12.92 -7.16 -11.36
N HIS A 222 -11.61 -6.97 -11.09
CA HIS A 222 -11.10 -5.69 -10.65
C HIS A 222 -10.95 -4.68 -11.81
N LYS A 223 -10.90 -5.15 -13.07
CA LYS A 223 -10.53 -4.33 -14.24
C LYS A 223 -11.59 -4.24 -15.33
N VAL A 224 -12.42 -5.27 -15.47
CA VAL A 224 -13.44 -5.34 -16.53
C VAL A 224 -14.34 -4.10 -16.49
N ASP A 225 -14.72 -3.60 -17.65
CA ASP A 225 -15.58 -2.42 -17.86
C ASP A 225 -15.00 -1.04 -17.46
N PHE A 226 -13.73 -0.97 -17.03
CA PHE A 226 -13.05 0.30 -16.71
C PHE A 226 -12.03 0.70 -17.80
N PRO A 227 -11.97 1.99 -18.21
CA PRO A 227 -10.88 2.49 -19.06
C PRO A 227 -9.51 2.31 -18.39
N SER A 228 -8.47 2.10 -19.20
CA SER A 228 -7.11 1.91 -18.73
C SER A 228 -6.08 2.56 -19.66
N PHE A 229 -4.86 2.74 -19.17
CA PHE A 229 -3.73 3.22 -19.95
C PHE A 229 -3.00 2.06 -20.63
N ASP A 230 -2.60 2.25 -21.90
CA ASP A 230 -1.69 1.35 -22.60
C ASP A 230 -0.27 1.53 -22.05
N TRP A 231 0.02 0.82 -20.95
CA TRP A 231 1.29 0.80 -20.22
C TRP A 231 1.83 -0.64 -20.16
N PRO A 232 3.17 -0.84 -20.09
CA PRO A 232 3.77 -2.16 -20.15
C PRO A 232 3.47 -2.99 -18.92
N ILE A 233 3.25 -4.29 -19.14
CA ILE A 233 2.96 -5.27 -18.10
C ILE A 233 4.04 -6.37 -18.12
N ALA A 234 5.02 -6.24 -17.24
CA ALA A 234 6.11 -7.19 -17.09
C ALA A 234 5.66 -8.51 -16.46
N SER A 235 6.48 -9.54 -16.65
CA SER A 235 6.30 -10.82 -15.96
C SER A 235 6.89 -10.71 -14.56
N PHE A 236 6.17 -11.21 -13.54
CA PHE A 236 6.70 -11.40 -12.19
C PHE A 236 7.15 -12.86 -12.04
N PRO A 237 8.30 -13.15 -11.38
CA PRO A 237 8.79 -14.51 -11.23
C PRO A 237 7.76 -15.47 -10.60
N ARG A 238 7.64 -16.67 -11.16
CA ARG A 238 6.82 -17.76 -10.61
C ARG A 238 7.70 -18.93 -10.19
N TYR A 239 8.08 -18.94 -8.93
CA TYR A 239 8.98 -19.96 -8.39
C TYR A 239 8.34 -21.32 -8.22
N LYS A 240 9.14 -22.35 -8.47
CA LYS A 240 8.82 -23.73 -8.11
C LYS A 240 9.26 -24.02 -6.67
N TYR A 241 8.42 -24.79 -5.99
CA TYR A 241 8.61 -25.22 -4.61
C TYR A 241 8.74 -26.75 -4.55
N PRO A 242 9.54 -27.32 -3.62
CA PRO A 242 10.35 -26.63 -2.61
C PRO A 242 11.53 -25.85 -3.21
N LEU A 243 11.83 -24.67 -2.64
CA LEU A 243 12.81 -23.73 -3.23
C LEU A 243 14.21 -24.34 -3.42
N LYS A 244 14.69 -25.11 -2.42
CA LYS A 244 16.01 -25.74 -2.44
C LYS A 244 16.20 -26.76 -3.57
N GLU A 245 15.12 -27.38 -4.02
CA GLU A 245 15.16 -28.40 -5.08
C GLU A 245 15.07 -27.78 -6.48
N ASN A 246 14.72 -26.49 -6.57
CA ASN A 246 14.41 -25.81 -7.82
C ASN A 246 15.25 -24.52 -8.02
N GLU A 247 16.40 -24.41 -7.37
CA GLU A 247 17.24 -23.19 -7.42
C GLU A 247 17.60 -22.80 -8.85
N ARG A 248 17.98 -23.78 -9.68
CA ARG A 248 18.33 -23.57 -11.09
C ARG A 248 17.14 -23.07 -11.90
N GLU A 249 15.98 -23.67 -11.73
CA GLU A 249 14.75 -23.30 -12.43
C GLU A 249 14.28 -21.89 -12.02
N ASN A 250 14.38 -21.57 -10.73
CA ASN A 250 14.00 -20.27 -10.19
C ASN A 250 14.97 -19.16 -10.61
N GLN A 251 16.26 -19.44 -10.71
CA GLN A 251 17.23 -18.51 -11.27
C GLN A 251 16.94 -18.22 -12.75
N LYS A 252 16.64 -19.25 -13.55
CA LYS A 252 16.25 -19.06 -14.96
C LYS A 252 14.96 -18.25 -15.10
N GLU A 253 14.02 -18.43 -14.18
CA GLU A 253 12.78 -17.65 -14.16
C GLU A 253 13.05 -16.17 -13.83
N ASP A 254 13.96 -15.88 -12.90
CA ASP A 254 14.43 -14.52 -12.64
C ASP A 254 15.06 -13.89 -13.89
N GLU A 255 15.98 -14.61 -14.54
CA GLU A 255 16.65 -14.17 -15.77
C GLU A 255 15.63 -13.87 -16.89
N ARG A 256 14.65 -14.77 -17.10
CA ARG A 256 13.58 -14.59 -18.08
C ARG A 256 12.73 -13.35 -17.80
N CYS A 257 12.33 -13.15 -16.54
CA CYS A 257 11.52 -11.99 -16.15
C CYS A 257 12.30 -10.67 -16.33
N LEU A 258 13.59 -10.64 -15.96
CA LEU A 258 14.45 -9.47 -16.13
C LEU A 258 14.69 -9.13 -17.61
N ALA A 259 14.93 -10.14 -18.46
CA ALA A 259 15.06 -9.92 -19.90
C ALA A 259 13.78 -9.32 -20.51
N HIS A 260 12.60 -9.84 -20.13
CA HIS A 260 11.32 -9.28 -20.59
C HIS A 260 11.10 -7.83 -20.12
N ILE A 261 11.62 -7.44 -18.95
CA ILE A 261 11.59 -6.04 -18.50
C ILE A 261 12.41 -5.15 -19.44
N GLU A 262 13.63 -5.54 -19.80
CA GLU A 262 14.49 -4.80 -20.74
C GLU A 262 13.85 -4.71 -22.14
N GLU A 263 13.26 -5.80 -22.62
CA GLU A 263 12.50 -5.83 -23.87
C GLU A 263 11.35 -4.80 -23.86
N LEU A 264 10.58 -4.73 -22.77
CA LEU A 264 9.47 -3.78 -22.64
C LEU A 264 9.94 -2.32 -22.60
N PHE A 265 11.11 -2.03 -22.03
CA PHE A 265 11.72 -0.69 -22.12
C PHE A 265 11.97 -0.30 -23.59
N HIS A 266 12.59 -1.18 -24.37
CA HIS A 266 12.86 -0.94 -25.79
C HIS A 266 11.59 -0.84 -26.63
N GLU A 267 10.62 -1.73 -26.37
CA GLU A 267 9.34 -1.75 -27.07
C GLU A 267 8.58 -0.42 -26.88
N TYR A 268 8.43 0.04 -25.63
CA TYR A 268 7.67 1.25 -25.33
C TYR A 268 8.40 2.54 -25.73
N GLU A 269 9.73 2.54 -25.75
CA GLU A 269 10.51 3.61 -26.39
C GLU A 269 10.17 3.71 -27.89
N SER A 270 10.17 2.58 -28.61
CA SER A 270 9.86 2.54 -30.05
C SER A 270 8.42 2.99 -30.37
N LYS A 271 7.47 2.78 -29.43
CA LYS A 271 6.09 3.25 -29.51
C LYS A 271 5.92 4.74 -29.17
N GLN A 272 7.00 5.46 -28.86
CA GLN A 272 6.96 6.85 -28.37
C GLN A 272 6.13 7.01 -27.08
N LYS A 273 6.14 5.97 -26.22
CA LYS A 273 5.48 5.95 -24.91
C LYS A 273 6.49 5.51 -23.83
N PRO A 274 7.65 6.18 -23.72
CA PRO A 274 8.77 5.70 -22.92
C PRO A 274 8.36 5.39 -21.49
N VAL A 275 8.94 4.34 -20.92
CA VAL A 275 8.72 3.95 -19.52
C VAL A 275 9.52 4.87 -18.63
N VAL A 276 8.83 5.59 -17.74
CA VAL A 276 9.47 6.58 -16.86
C VAL A 276 9.50 6.18 -15.40
N GLY A 277 8.86 5.05 -15.06
CA GLY A 277 8.87 4.48 -13.73
C GLY A 277 8.42 3.02 -13.75
N VAL A 278 8.78 2.30 -12.70
CA VAL A 278 8.40 0.91 -12.47
C VAL A 278 7.74 0.81 -11.09
N LEU A 279 6.56 0.19 -11.01
CA LEU A 279 5.84 -0.05 -9.77
C LEU A 279 5.76 -1.56 -9.51
N VAL A 280 6.22 -1.99 -8.33
CA VAL A 280 6.31 -3.41 -7.97
C VAL A 280 6.13 -3.60 -6.47
N GLU A 281 5.44 -4.68 -6.09
CA GLU A 281 5.37 -5.15 -4.70
C GLU A 281 6.56 -6.07 -4.37
N PRO A 282 7.17 -5.95 -3.17
CA PRO A 282 8.20 -6.91 -2.74
C PRO A 282 7.71 -8.36 -2.63
N ILE A 283 6.43 -8.54 -2.28
CA ILE A 283 5.68 -9.79 -2.31
C ILE A 283 4.30 -9.41 -2.84
N GLN A 284 3.86 -9.99 -3.96
CA GLN A 284 2.55 -9.66 -4.50
C GLN A 284 1.47 -10.28 -3.61
N SER A 285 0.56 -9.46 -3.06
CA SER A 285 -0.48 -9.96 -2.14
C SER A 285 -1.69 -10.48 -2.92
N GLU A 286 -2.57 -9.59 -3.38
CA GLU A 286 -3.83 -9.93 -4.08
C GLU A 286 -3.62 -10.82 -5.32
N GLY A 287 -2.42 -10.83 -5.90
CA GLY A 287 -2.02 -11.70 -7.00
C GLY A 287 -1.73 -13.16 -6.64
N GLY A 288 -1.91 -13.52 -5.36
CA GLY A 288 -1.73 -14.87 -4.81
C GLY A 288 -0.40 -15.09 -4.11
N ASP A 289 0.00 -14.20 -3.20
CA ASP A 289 1.16 -14.35 -2.30
C ASP A 289 2.45 -14.76 -3.03
N VAL A 290 2.80 -13.99 -4.05
CA VAL A 290 3.88 -14.31 -5.00
C VAL A 290 5.17 -13.65 -4.56
N HIS A 291 6.17 -14.47 -4.25
CA HIS A 291 7.47 -14.00 -3.79
C HIS A 291 8.43 -13.75 -4.96
N GLY A 292 9.22 -12.68 -4.86
CA GLY A 292 10.42 -12.46 -5.65
C GLY A 292 11.68 -12.62 -4.79
N SER A 293 12.76 -13.12 -5.38
CA SER A 293 14.04 -13.28 -4.70
C SER A 293 14.67 -11.91 -4.46
N PRO A 294 15.48 -11.72 -3.39
CA PRO A 294 16.23 -10.49 -3.20
C PRO A 294 17.12 -10.14 -4.42
N ILE A 295 17.65 -11.16 -5.11
CA ILE A 295 18.51 -11.00 -6.29
C ILE A 295 17.71 -10.43 -7.47
N PHE A 296 16.49 -10.93 -7.70
CA PHE A 296 15.57 -10.38 -8.69
C PHE A 296 15.34 -8.88 -8.48
N PHE A 297 14.98 -8.47 -7.27
CA PHE A 297 14.72 -7.05 -6.98
C PHE A 297 15.98 -6.18 -7.06
N GLN A 298 17.14 -6.70 -6.66
CA GLN A 298 18.41 -5.99 -6.82
C GLN A 298 18.77 -5.78 -8.29
N ASN A 299 18.55 -6.77 -9.15
CA ASN A 299 18.80 -6.65 -10.59
C ASN A 299 17.76 -5.76 -11.27
N LEU A 300 16.48 -5.85 -10.90
CA LEU A 300 15.45 -4.90 -11.34
C LEU A 300 15.83 -3.46 -10.97
N GLN A 301 16.33 -3.22 -9.76
CA GLN A 301 16.81 -1.90 -9.36
C GLN A 301 18.02 -1.45 -10.20
N LYS A 302 18.92 -2.35 -10.60
CA LYS A 302 20.05 -2.01 -11.48
C LYS A 302 19.56 -1.61 -12.87
N ILE A 303 18.62 -2.36 -13.46
CA ILE A 303 18.03 -2.06 -14.78
C ILE A 303 17.37 -0.67 -14.75
N THR A 304 16.54 -0.41 -13.74
CA THR A 304 15.79 0.86 -13.62
C THR A 304 16.65 2.10 -13.32
N LYS A 305 17.93 1.91 -12.97
CA LYS A 305 18.90 3.01 -12.74
C LYS A 305 19.69 3.40 -13.99
N GLN A 306 19.75 2.52 -15.00
CA GLN A 306 20.43 2.77 -16.28
C GLN A 306 19.61 3.76 -17.11
#